data_AF-A0A6B2L708-F1
#
_entry.id   AF-A0A6B2L708-F1
#
_cell.length_a   1.000
_cell.length_b   1.000
_cell.length_c   1.000
_cell.angle_alpha   90.00
_cell.angle_beta   90.00
_cell.angle_gamma   90.00
#
_symmetry.space_group_name_H-M   'P 1'
#
loop_
_entity.id
_entity.type
_entity.pdbx_description
1 polymer ?
#
loop_
_entity_poly.entity_id
_entity_poly.type
_entity_poly.pdbx_seq_one_letter_code
_entity_poly.pdbx_strand_id
1 'polypeptide(L)'
;MDIGANMVDPMFEGIYNSKQAHSNDLQQVLERARKVGLKEIIITSGSLQDLKRALELCNLEEGLYTTIGVHPTRASDFVANADALLEELLVLYKKHKHKIVAVGEFGLDYERTQYCDPTTQTKYFEFQFQLADQTGLPLFLHLRNAFSDFYEIIKRNRHRFSTGVVHSFDGTKEEMDKLTELGLYIGINGCSLKTAQNLEVVGSIPKELLMIETDAPWCQIRPSHASSKYVKTKFVEKPKEKWQPEAMVKGRNEPANIIQVLEVISQLQNQKLEDLAQVIYKNSKQVFFPQHPINQEQRSSAIEQLKCVTLSWKFGGEEVFVAGSWNNWKKERMERKDSNANWLKQFQLKPGEYLYKFIVDGVWTFDASQPHQTQDHWNNILLI
;
A
#
# COMPACT_ATOMS: atom_id res chain seq x y z
N MET A 1 -2.48 -17.39 -0.14
CA MET A 1 -2.38 -16.37 0.92
C MET A 1 -3.62 -15.51 0.78
N ASP A 2 -4.28 -15.21 1.89
CA ASP A 2 -5.28 -14.16 1.93
C ASP A 2 -4.58 -12.86 2.32
N ILE A 3 -4.50 -11.90 1.41
CA ILE A 3 -3.77 -10.64 1.66
C ILE A 3 -4.58 -9.65 2.49
N GLY A 4 -5.88 -9.90 2.71
CA GLY A 4 -6.76 -8.98 3.41
C GLY A 4 -7.97 -9.70 4.01
N ALA A 5 -7.93 -9.93 5.33
CA ALA A 5 -9.06 -10.43 6.11
C ALA A 5 -9.21 -9.65 7.42
N ASN A 6 -10.41 -9.21 7.75
CA ASN A 6 -10.73 -8.42 8.94
C ASN A 6 -10.99 -9.33 10.14
N MET A 7 -10.01 -10.18 10.50
CA MET A 7 -10.17 -11.24 11.51
C MET A 7 -10.41 -10.73 12.95
N VAL A 8 -10.21 -9.43 13.20
CA VAL A 8 -10.57 -8.76 14.46
C VAL A 8 -12.01 -8.25 14.50
N ASP A 9 -12.78 -8.48 13.43
CA ASP A 9 -14.20 -8.14 13.38
C ASP A 9 -14.99 -8.97 14.42
N PRO A 10 -15.89 -8.35 15.21
CA PRO A 10 -16.67 -9.04 16.23
C PRO A 10 -17.51 -10.23 15.73
N MET A 11 -17.82 -10.30 14.43
CA MET A 11 -18.53 -11.44 13.86
C MET A 11 -17.78 -12.77 14.01
N PHE A 12 -16.45 -12.76 14.11
CA PHE A 12 -15.64 -13.97 14.38
C PHE A 12 -15.61 -14.35 15.87
N GLU A 13 -16.03 -13.43 16.75
CA GLU A 13 -16.27 -13.68 18.16
C GLU A 13 -17.74 -14.06 18.43
N GLY A 14 -18.54 -14.19 17.36
CA GLY A 14 -19.96 -14.51 17.43
C GLY A 14 -20.85 -13.33 17.82
N ILE A 15 -20.35 -12.10 17.70
CA ILE A 15 -21.07 -10.86 18.04
C ILE A 15 -21.58 -10.20 16.76
N TYR A 16 -22.89 -10.00 16.68
CA TYR A 16 -23.56 -9.36 15.54
C TYR A 16 -24.44 -8.23 16.02
N ASN A 17 -24.26 -7.03 15.49
CA ASN A 17 -25.00 -5.83 15.93
C ASN A 17 -24.98 -5.68 17.47
N SER A 18 -23.78 -5.85 18.05
CA SER A 18 -23.54 -5.80 19.50
C SER A 18 -24.26 -6.85 20.35
N LYS A 19 -24.75 -7.95 19.74
CA LYS A 19 -25.39 -9.07 20.44
C LYS A 19 -24.62 -10.38 20.20
N GLN A 20 -24.35 -11.13 21.27
CA GLN A 20 -23.79 -12.48 21.18
C GLN A 20 -24.82 -13.44 20.57
N ALA A 21 -24.47 -14.09 19.45
CA ALA A 21 -25.33 -15.06 18.77
C ALA A 21 -24.83 -16.51 18.94
N HIS A 22 -23.52 -16.71 19.01
CA HIS A 22 -22.86 -17.99 19.26
C HIS A 22 -21.49 -17.75 19.93
N SER A 23 -20.82 -18.80 20.41
CA SER A 23 -19.45 -18.67 20.96
C SER A 23 -18.44 -18.22 19.90
N ASN A 24 -17.33 -17.63 20.34
CA ASN A 24 -16.18 -17.35 19.48
C ASN A 24 -15.77 -18.62 18.71
N ASP A 25 -15.66 -18.51 17.39
CA ASP A 25 -15.36 -19.63 16.49
C ASP A 25 -14.15 -19.40 15.59
N LEU A 26 -13.27 -18.47 15.97
CA LEU A 26 -12.09 -18.10 15.19
C LEU A 26 -11.20 -19.31 14.84
N GLN A 27 -11.04 -20.26 15.77
CA GLN A 27 -10.28 -21.48 15.52
C GLN A 27 -10.91 -22.34 14.42
N GLN A 28 -12.24 -22.50 14.42
CA GLN A 28 -12.93 -23.26 13.38
C GLN A 28 -12.83 -22.54 12.02
N VAL A 29 -12.85 -21.20 12.00
CA VAL A 29 -12.62 -20.40 10.79
C VAL A 29 -11.22 -20.65 10.23
N LEU A 30 -10.18 -20.62 11.08
CA LEU A 30 -8.79 -20.88 10.68
C LEU A 30 -8.58 -22.31 10.19
N GLU A 31 -9.20 -23.30 10.84
CA GLU A 31 -9.15 -24.70 10.39
C GLU A 31 -9.78 -24.88 9.00
N ARG A 32 -10.94 -24.25 8.75
CA ARG A 32 -11.55 -24.27 7.40
C ARG A 32 -10.65 -23.61 6.36
N ALA A 33 -10.00 -22.50 6.71
CA ALA A 33 -9.04 -21.83 5.84
C ALA A 33 -7.83 -22.72 5.51
N ARG A 34 -7.25 -23.40 6.49
CA ARG A 34 -6.14 -24.36 6.29
C ARG A 34 -6.56 -25.53 5.41
N LYS A 35 -7.78 -26.06 5.57
CA LYS A 35 -8.32 -27.18 4.77
C LYS A 35 -8.39 -26.88 3.26
N VAL A 36 -8.56 -25.61 2.87
CA VAL A 36 -8.54 -25.19 1.46
C VAL A 36 -7.16 -24.76 0.96
N GLY A 37 -6.13 -24.93 1.79
CA GLY A 37 -4.73 -24.67 1.43
C GLY A 37 -4.21 -23.27 1.74
N LEU A 38 -4.92 -22.44 2.53
CA LEU A 38 -4.31 -21.19 3.02
C LEU A 38 -3.15 -21.52 3.97
N LYS A 39 -2.02 -20.87 3.70
CA LYS A 39 -0.80 -20.93 4.52
C LYS A 39 -0.62 -19.65 5.35
N GLU A 40 -0.91 -18.51 4.76
CA GLU A 40 -0.81 -17.20 5.40
C GLU A 40 -2.10 -16.38 5.21
N ILE A 41 -2.47 -15.65 6.26
CA ILE A 41 -3.54 -14.64 6.28
C ILE A 41 -2.95 -13.34 6.82
N ILE A 42 -3.16 -12.25 6.10
CA ILE A 42 -2.82 -10.90 6.55
C ILE A 42 -4.10 -10.27 7.11
N ILE A 43 -4.10 -10.05 8.43
CA ILE A 43 -5.18 -9.39 9.16
C ILE A 43 -5.08 -7.89 8.89
N THR A 44 -6.11 -7.33 8.27
CA THR A 44 -6.16 -5.91 7.96
C THR A 44 -6.38 -5.10 9.24
N SER A 45 -5.51 -4.12 9.49
CA SER A 45 -5.62 -3.18 10.59
C SER A 45 -5.83 -1.77 10.04
N GLY A 46 -6.97 -1.15 10.37
CA GLY A 46 -7.33 0.20 9.94
C GLY A 46 -7.22 1.27 11.03
N SER A 47 -6.79 0.89 12.24
CA SER A 47 -6.61 1.79 13.37
C SER A 47 -5.59 1.22 14.37
N LEU A 48 -5.14 2.05 15.30
CA LEU A 48 -4.27 1.63 16.41
C LEU A 48 -4.90 0.54 17.27
N GLN A 49 -6.22 0.61 17.50
CA GLN A 49 -6.93 -0.40 18.30
C GLN A 49 -7.03 -1.73 17.56
N ASP A 50 -7.31 -1.70 16.26
CA ASP A 50 -7.35 -2.90 15.42
C ASP A 50 -5.97 -3.56 15.36
N LEU A 51 -4.91 -2.76 15.20
CA LEU A 51 -3.53 -3.26 15.21
C LEU A 51 -3.19 -3.99 16.51
N LYS A 52 -3.55 -3.43 17.67
CA LYS A 52 -3.29 -4.08 18.97
C LYS A 52 -3.98 -5.45 19.04
N ARG A 53 -5.25 -5.53 18.64
CA ARG A 53 -6.02 -6.79 18.60
C ARG A 53 -5.48 -7.78 17.56
N ALA A 54 -5.09 -7.30 16.38
CA ALA A 54 -4.54 -8.13 15.33
C ALA A 54 -3.20 -8.72 15.75
N LEU A 55 -2.35 -7.96 16.45
CA LEU A 55 -1.10 -8.44 17.01
C LEU A 55 -1.30 -9.51 18.08
N GLU A 56 -2.32 -9.38 18.93
CA GLU A 56 -2.69 -10.45 19.89
C GLU A 56 -3.00 -11.75 19.15
N LEU A 57 -3.85 -11.72 18.13
CA LEU A 57 -4.16 -12.89 17.30
C LEU A 57 -2.92 -13.44 16.59
N CYS A 58 -2.10 -12.57 16.01
CA CYS A 58 -0.88 -12.97 15.31
C CYS A 58 0.15 -13.66 16.22
N ASN A 59 0.16 -13.35 17.52
CA ASN A 59 1.07 -13.98 18.47
C ASN A 59 0.55 -15.34 18.99
N LEU A 60 -0.76 -15.59 18.87
CA LEU A 60 -1.38 -16.85 19.30
C LEU A 60 -1.35 -17.92 18.19
N GLU A 61 -1.36 -17.50 16.93
CA GLU A 61 -1.49 -18.41 15.79
C GLU A 61 -0.38 -18.21 14.74
N GLU A 62 0.23 -19.32 14.31
CA GLU A 62 1.15 -19.32 13.18
C GLU A 62 0.42 -19.08 11.85
N GLY A 63 1.13 -18.46 10.91
CA GLY A 63 0.56 -18.10 9.60
C GLY A 63 -0.28 -16.83 9.60
N LEU A 64 -0.47 -16.18 10.75
CA LEU A 64 -1.14 -14.87 10.85
C LEU A 64 -0.13 -13.73 10.90
N TYR A 65 -0.41 -12.70 10.11
CA TYR A 65 0.34 -11.45 9.99
C TYR A 65 -0.64 -10.28 9.98
N THR A 66 -0.16 -9.05 10.05
CA THR A 66 -1.02 -7.87 10.00
C THR A 66 -0.36 -6.70 9.26
N THR A 67 -1.18 -5.70 8.95
CA THR A 67 -0.75 -4.41 8.40
C THR A 67 -0.61 -3.37 9.50
N ILE A 68 0.07 -2.25 9.25
CA ILE A 68 0.13 -1.10 10.15
C ILE A 68 -0.22 0.21 9.45
N GLY A 69 -1.28 0.88 9.89
CA GLY A 69 -1.76 2.10 9.29
C GLY A 69 -3.11 2.54 9.85
N VAL A 70 -3.63 3.62 9.28
CA VAL A 70 -4.93 4.20 9.64
C VAL A 70 -5.75 4.40 8.35
N HIS A 71 -6.91 3.77 8.35
CA HIS A 71 -7.86 3.75 7.24
C HIS A 71 -8.40 5.16 6.93
N PRO A 72 -8.78 5.49 5.69
CA PRO A 72 -9.38 6.79 5.35
C PRO A 72 -10.54 7.19 6.26
N THR A 73 -11.44 6.27 6.61
CA THR A 73 -12.58 6.54 7.51
C THR A 73 -12.18 6.83 8.96
N ARG A 74 -10.92 6.56 9.32
CA ARG A 74 -10.31 6.78 10.63
C ARG A 74 -9.24 7.86 10.59
N ALA A 75 -9.03 8.53 9.46
CA ALA A 75 -7.97 9.54 9.29
C ALA A 75 -8.10 10.72 10.28
N SER A 76 -9.30 10.97 10.82
CA SER A 76 -9.53 11.94 11.90
C SER A 76 -8.79 11.61 13.20
N ASP A 77 -8.38 10.35 13.42
CA ASP A 77 -7.58 9.93 14.58
C ASP A 77 -6.24 10.69 14.66
N PHE A 78 -5.69 11.17 13.53
CA PHE A 78 -4.47 11.99 13.51
C PHE A 78 -4.70 13.46 13.89
N VAL A 79 -5.93 13.97 13.89
CA VAL A 79 -6.21 15.42 14.06
C VAL A 79 -5.76 15.94 15.41
N ALA A 80 -5.90 15.14 16.47
CA ALA A 80 -5.51 15.55 17.81
C ALA A 80 -3.99 15.71 17.96
N ASN A 81 -3.22 14.71 17.52
CA ASN A 81 -1.76 14.74 17.55
C ASN A 81 -1.18 13.71 16.57
N ALA A 82 -0.86 14.16 15.36
CA ALA A 82 -0.45 13.26 14.29
C ALA A 82 0.90 12.59 14.56
N ASP A 83 1.85 13.34 15.12
CA ASP A 83 3.21 12.85 15.40
C ASP A 83 3.21 11.81 16.52
N ALA A 84 2.40 12.02 17.58
CA ALA A 84 2.28 11.05 18.66
C ALA A 84 1.68 9.71 18.19
N LEU A 85 0.65 9.77 17.34
CA LEU A 85 0.06 8.54 16.77
C LEU A 85 1.06 7.83 15.85
N LEU A 86 1.79 8.56 15.02
CA LEU A 86 2.86 7.98 14.19
C LEU A 86 3.95 7.32 15.04
N GLU A 87 4.37 7.96 16.13
CA GLU A 87 5.36 7.41 17.06
C GLU A 87 4.86 6.10 17.72
N GLU A 88 3.61 6.05 18.17
CA GLU A 88 3.05 4.85 18.77
C GLU A 88 2.99 3.67 17.77
N LEU A 89 2.59 3.94 16.53
CA LEU A 89 2.62 2.94 15.45
C LEU A 89 4.06 2.42 15.22
N LEU A 90 5.05 3.31 15.17
CA LEU A 90 6.46 2.92 14.98
C LEU A 90 7.02 2.11 16.15
N VAL A 91 6.61 2.41 17.39
CA VAL A 91 6.97 1.61 18.56
C VAL A 91 6.42 0.19 18.44
N LEU A 92 5.15 0.05 18.05
CA LEU A 92 4.53 -1.27 17.82
C LEU A 92 5.20 -2.03 16.68
N TYR A 93 5.53 -1.34 15.57
CA TYR A 93 6.29 -1.92 14.47
C TYR A 93 7.64 -2.49 14.92
N LYS A 94 8.43 -1.70 15.66
CA LYS A 94 9.75 -2.15 16.17
C LYS A 94 9.62 -3.38 17.06
N LYS A 95 8.59 -3.44 17.90
CA LYS A 95 8.32 -4.56 18.80
C LYS A 95 7.84 -5.83 18.08
N HIS A 96 7.05 -5.68 17.01
CA HIS A 96 6.38 -6.79 16.32
C HIS A 96 6.78 -6.93 14.84
N LYS A 97 8.03 -6.56 14.51
CA LYS A 97 8.55 -6.48 13.13
C LYS A 97 8.32 -7.73 12.26
N HIS A 98 8.27 -8.91 12.88
CA HIS A 98 8.07 -10.19 12.17
C HIS A 98 6.60 -10.54 11.89
N LYS A 99 5.65 -9.81 12.49
CA LYS A 99 4.20 -9.98 12.27
C LYS A 99 3.59 -8.89 11.41
N ILE A 100 4.23 -7.72 11.32
CA ILE A 100 3.75 -6.59 10.53
C ILE A 100 4.43 -6.58 9.16
N VAL A 101 3.65 -6.79 8.10
CA VAL A 101 4.19 -7.06 6.74
C VAL A 101 3.86 -6.00 5.69
N ALA A 102 3.00 -5.03 6.00
CA ALA A 102 2.67 -3.92 5.11
C ALA A 102 2.31 -2.64 5.88
N VAL A 103 2.53 -1.47 5.26
CA VAL A 103 1.93 -0.22 5.71
C VAL A 103 0.54 -0.09 5.10
N GLY A 104 -0.46 0.00 5.96
CA GLY A 104 -1.87 0.08 5.62
C GLY A 104 -2.74 -0.57 6.69
N GLU A 105 -4.05 -0.63 6.52
CA GLU A 105 -4.78 -0.11 5.36
C GLU A 105 -4.86 1.42 5.41
N PHE A 106 -4.49 2.08 4.30
CA PHE A 106 -4.57 3.54 4.17
C PHE A 106 -4.77 3.93 2.70
N GLY A 107 -5.35 5.10 2.46
CA GLY A 107 -5.79 5.48 1.11
C GLY A 107 -6.93 6.48 1.16
N LEU A 108 -7.84 6.42 0.18
CA LEU A 108 -8.99 7.33 0.06
C LEU A 108 -10.30 6.57 -0.16
N ASP A 109 -11.35 6.98 0.54
CA ASP A 109 -12.71 6.46 0.42
C ASP A 109 -13.72 7.62 0.39
N TYR A 110 -14.12 8.02 -0.82
CA TYR A 110 -15.09 9.10 -1.02
C TYR A 110 -16.55 8.62 -0.96
N GLU A 111 -16.80 7.32 -0.73
CA GLU A 111 -18.15 6.82 -0.43
C GLU A 111 -18.47 6.84 1.08
N ARG A 112 -17.48 7.16 1.92
CA ARG A 112 -17.58 7.09 3.38
C ARG A 112 -17.25 8.42 4.06
N THR A 113 -17.56 9.52 3.39
CA THR A 113 -17.29 10.90 3.84
C THR A 113 -18.02 11.28 5.13
N GLN A 114 -19.07 10.56 5.51
CA GLN A 114 -19.73 10.69 6.81
C GLN A 114 -18.85 10.28 8.01
N TYR A 115 -17.80 9.49 7.79
CA TYR A 115 -16.87 9.09 8.85
C TYR A 115 -15.62 9.98 8.90
N CYS A 116 -15.15 10.45 7.74
CA CYS A 116 -14.02 11.37 7.64
C CYS A 116 -14.11 12.15 6.33
N ASP A 117 -13.98 13.48 6.37
CA ASP A 117 -14.12 14.31 5.18
C ASP A 117 -12.93 14.16 4.20
N PRO A 118 -13.12 14.40 2.89
CA PRO A 118 -12.07 14.25 1.88
C PRO A 118 -10.78 15.03 2.16
N THR A 119 -10.87 16.21 2.79
CA THR A 119 -9.69 17.04 3.09
C THR A 119 -8.82 16.36 4.13
N THR A 120 -9.45 15.85 5.20
CA THR A 120 -8.77 15.09 6.25
C THR A 120 -8.21 13.77 5.72
N GLN A 121 -8.97 13.04 4.90
CA GLN A 121 -8.50 11.81 4.26
C GLN A 121 -7.26 12.06 3.40
N THR A 122 -7.31 13.04 2.50
CA THR A 122 -6.21 13.40 1.59
C THR A 122 -4.95 13.76 2.36
N LYS A 123 -5.09 14.61 3.39
CA LYS A 123 -3.97 15.05 4.23
C LYS A 123 -3.28 13.86 4.90
N TYR A 124 -4.04 12.98 5.55
CA TYR A 124 -3.46 11.90 6.34
C TYR A 124 -3.18 10.62 5.54
N PHE A 125 -3.72 10.49 4.34
CA PHE A 125 -3.22 9.52 3.36
C PHE A 125 -1.76 9.86 3.00
N GLU A 126 -1.47 11.10 2.63
CA GLU A 126 -0.11 11.50 2.30
C GLU A 126 0.83 11.51 3.53
N PHE A 127 0.34 11.93 4.70
CA PHE A 127 1.14 11.92 5.93
C PHE A 127 1.71 10.53 6.25
N GLN A 128 0.93 9.47 6.04
CA GLN A 128 1.30 8.11 6.37
C GLN A 128 2.45 7.53 5.52
N PHE A 129 2.85 8.17 4.41
CA PHE A 129 4.08 7.77 3.71
C PHE A 129 5.34 7.91 4.58
N GLN A 130 5.30 8.71 5.66
CA GLN A 130 6.37 8.71 6.66
C GLN A 130 6.54 7.34 7.33
N LEU A 131 5.44 6.61 7.56
CA LEU A 131 5.48 5.26 8.11
C LEU A 131 6.11 4.28 7.10
N ALA A 132 5.81 4.43 5.80
CA ALA A 132 6.44 3.64 4.74
C ALA A 132 7.96 3.91 4.63
N ASP A 133 8.37 5.18 4.73
CA ASP A 133 9.79 5.54 4.74
C ASP A 133 10.53 4.90 5.91
N GLN A 134 9.97 4.97 7.11
CA GLN A 134 10.64 4.47 8.31
C GLN A 134 10.65 2.94 8.42
N THR A 135 9.62 2.26 7.91
CA THR A 135 9.48 0.80 8.01
C THR A 135 10.09 0.06 6.82
N GLY A 136 10.03 0.65 5.62
CA GLY A 136 10.44 0.00 4.37
C GLY A 136 9.54 -1.13 3.91
N LEU A 137 8.37 -1.26 4.53
CA LEU A 137 7.37 -2.27 4.15
C LEU A 137 6.66 -1.88 2.85
N PRO A 138 6.14 -2.85 2.09
CA PRO A 138 5.23 -2.57 0.97
C PRO A 138 3.94 -1.91 1.45
N LEU A 139 3.22 -1.26 0.53
CA LEU A 139 1.95 -0.60 0.83
C LEU A 139 0.75 -1.53 0.65
N PHE A 140 -0.26 -1.38 1.50
CA PHE A 140 -1.58 -1.99 1.40
C PHE A 140 -2.63 -0.85 1.30
N LEU A 141 -3.09 -0.59 0.08
CA LEU A 141 -3.70 0.69 -0.31
C LEU A 141 -5.20 0.57 -0.57
N HIS A 142 -5.99 1.41 0.10
CA HIS A 142 -7.43 1.49 -0.08
C HIS A 142 -7.81 2.53 -1.13
N LEU A 143 -8.75 2.19 -2.00
CA LEU A 143 -9.29 3.13 -2.98
C LEU A 143 -10.77 2.89 -3.27
N ARG A 144 -11.62 3.88 -2.95
CA ARG A 144 -13.04 3.92 -3.32
C ARG A 144 -13.46 5.30 -3.81
N ASN A 145 -13.95 5.37 -5.04
CA ASN A 145 -14.50 6.56 -5.70
C ASN A 145 -13.61 7.84 -5.59
N ALA A 146 -12.29 7.66 -5.55
CA ALA A 146 -11.33 8.72 -5.26
C ALA A 146 -10.07 8.66 -6.15
N PHE A 147 -10.19 8.06 -7.34
CA PHE A 147 -9.05 7.68 -8.17
C PHE A 147 -8.12 8.85 -8.51
N SER A 148 -8.67 10.00 -8.91
CA SER A 148 -7.87 11.15 -9.34
C SER A 148 -6.91 11.62 -8.23
N ASP A 149 -7.42 11.87 -7.02
CA ASP A 149 -6.61 12.36 -5.91
C ASP A 149 -5.65 11.28 -5.40
N PHE A 150 -6.13 10.03 -5.34
CA PHE A 150 -5.32 8.88 -4.96
C PHE A 150 -4.11 8.72 -5.89
N TYR A 151 -4.35 8.75 -7.20
CA TYR A 151 -3.33 8.57 -8.23
C TYR A 151 -2.26 9.68 -8.14
N GLU A 152 -2.67 10.94 -7.99
CA GLU A 152 -1.72 12.06 -7.87
C GLU A 152 -0.89 11.98 -6.58
N ILE A 153 -1.47 11.54 -5.45
CA ILE A 153 -0.72 11.30 -4.20
C ILE A 153 0.27 10.15 -4.36
N ILE A 154 -0.14 9.01 -4.93
CA ILE A 154 0.76 7.88 -5.15
C ILE A 154 1.90 8.28 -6.09
N LYS A 155 1.58 8.94 -7.21
CA LYS A 155 2.54 9.33 -8.22
C LYS A 155 3.61 10.26 -7.65
N ARG A 156 3.23 11.29 -6.89
CA ARG A 156 4.21 12.23 -6.29
C ARG A 156 5.04 11.58 -5.18
N ASN A 157 4.50 10.57 -4.48
CA ASN A 157 5.19 9.81 -3.45
C ASN A 157 5.85 8.52 -3.97
N ARG A 158 5.89 8.28 -5.28
CA ARG A 158 6.34 7.00 -5.85
C ARG A 158 7.76 6.59 -5.43
N HIS A 159 8.64 7.57 -5.20
CA HIS A 159 10.03 7.34 -4.78
C HIS A 159 10.19 6.87 -3.32
N ARG A 160 9.11 6.89 -2.52
CA ARG A 160 9.12 6.62 -1.07
C ARG A 160 8.83 5.16 -0.70
N PHE A 161 8.40 4.35 -1.66
CA PHE A 161 8.08 2.94 -1.45
C PHE A 161 8.59 2.08 -2.60
N SER A 162 8.84 0.80 -2.33
CA SER A 162 9.32 -0.16 -3.34
C SER A 162 8.16 -0.64 -4.22
N THR A 163 7.11 -1.14 -3.57
CA THR A 163 5.93 -1.74 -4.19
C THR A 163 4.75 -1.69 -3.22
N GLY A 164 3.58 -2.14 -3.66
CA GLY A 164 2.38 -2.24 -2.86
C GLY A 164 1.25 -2.86 -3.65
N VAL A 165 0.09 -2.99 -3.03
CA VAL A 165 -1.14 -3.50 -3.65
C VAL A 165 -2.26 -2.49 -3.44
N VAL A 166 -3.02 -2.21 -4.50
CA VAL A 166 -4.36 -1.61 -4.36
C VAL A 166 -5.31 -2.77 -4.10
N HIS A 167 -5.71 -2.92 -2.85
CA HIS A 167 -6.50 -4.06 -2.41
C HIS A 167 -7.99 -3.84 -2.72
N SER A 168 -8.78 -4.91 -2.73
CA SER A 168 -10.24 -4.87 -2.93
C SER A 168 -10.66 -4.07 -4.19
N PHE A 169 -9.87 -4.13 -5.26
CA PHE A 169 -10.03 -3.24 -6.42
C PHE A 169 -11.38 -3.47 -7.15
N ASP A 170 -12.12 -2.39 -7.43
CA ASP A 170 -13.38 -2.44 -8.19
C ASP A 170 -13.48 -1.35 -9.29
N GLY A 171 -12.36 -0.70 -9.57
CA GLY A 171 -12.25 0.39 -10.54
C GLY A 171 -12.29 -0.06 -12.00
N THR A 172 -12.03 0.89 -12.89
CA THR A 172 -12.06 0.64 -14.35
C THR A 172 -10.75 0.03 -14.86
N LYS A 173 -10.75 -0.42 -16.12
CA LYS A 173 -9.52 -0.91 -16.76
C LYS A 173 -8.47 0.19 -16.87
N GLU A 174 -8.87 1.42 -17.22
CA GLU A 174 -7.95 2.55 -17.33
C GLU A 174 -7.31 2.91 -15.98
N GLU A 175 -8.07 2.79 -14.90
CA GLU A 175 -7.57 2.98 -13.54
C GLU A 175 -6.56 1.89 -13.17
N MET A 176 -6.89 0.63 -13.45
CA MET A 176 -6.00 -0.52 -13.25
C MET A 176 -4.69 -0.35 -14.02
N ASP A 177 -4.74 -0.02 -15.32
CA ASP A 177 -3.56 0.16 -16.18
C ASP A 177 -2.61 1.22 -15.55
N LYS A 178 -3.15 2.39 -15.20
CA LYS A 178 -2.39 3.47 -14.54
C LYS A 178 -1.76 3.04 -13.21
N LEU A 179 -2.45 2.25 -12.39
CA LEU A 179 -1.91 1.75 -11.14
C LEU A 179 -0.77 0.75 -11.38
N THR A 180 -0.93 -0.14 -12.36
CA THR A 180 0.10 -1.12 -12.72
C THR A 180 1.35 -0.48 -13.34
N GLU A 181 1.20 0.61 -14.11
CA GLU A 181 2.33 1.41 -14.62
C GLU A 181 3.17 2.02 -13.49
N LEU A 182 2.56 2.29 -12.33
CA LEU A 182 3.25 2.71 -11.12
C LEU A 182 3.89 1.54 -10.35
N GLY A 183 3.83 0.31 -10.88
CA GLY A 183 4.41 -0.89 -10.26
C GLY A 183 3.63 -1.37 -9.03
N LEU A 184 2.32 -1.09 -8.97
CA LEU A 184 1.41 -1.61 -7.96
C LEU A 184 0.73 -2.89 -8.43
N TYR A 185 0.53 -3.81 -7.48
CA TYR A 185 -0.28 -5.00 -7.66
C TYR A 185 -1.77 -4.68 -7.47
N ILE A 186 -2.64 -5.56 -7.97
CA ILE A 186 -4.09 -5.43 -7.88
C ILE A 186 -4.65 -6.59 -7.05
N GLY A 187 -5.29 -6.27 -5.92
CA GLY A 187 -5.95 -7.23 -5.02
C GLY A 187 -7.42 -7.40 -5.36
N ILE A 188 -7.86 -8.66 -5.51
CA ILE A 188 -9.20 -9.04 -5.96
C ILE A 188 -9.91 -9.87 -4.91
N ASN A 189 -11.16 -9.51 -4.59
CA ASN A 189 -12.06 -10.29 -3.74
C ASN A 189 -13.47 -10.39 -4.35
N GLY A 190 -14.47 -10.87 -3.60
CA GLY A 190 -15.83 -10.98 -4.12
C GLY A 190 -16.54 -9.65 -4.39
N CYS A 191 -16.08 -8.52 -3.82
CA CYS A 191 -16.57 -7.19 -4.20
C CYS A 191 -16.06 -6.76 -5.58
N SER A 192 -14.84 -7.16 -5.95
CA SER A 192 -14.24 -7.01 -7.28
C SER A 192 -14.89 -7.89 -8.36
N LEU A 193 -15.92 -8.66 -8.03
CA LEU A 193 -16.49 -9.70 -8.90
C LEU A 193 -18.02 -9.60 -8.99
N LYS A 194 -18.60 -8.43 -8.69
CA LYS A 194 -20.05 -8.23 -8.62
C LYS A 194 -20.72 -8.11 -9.99
N THR A 195 -20.14 -7.31 -10.89
CA THR A 195 -20.77 -6.93 -12.18
C THR A 195 -20.02 -7.54 -13.36
N ALA A 196 -20.65 -7.60 -14.53
CA ALA A 196 -20.00 -8.06 -15.77
C ALA A 196 -18.76 -7.21 -16.10
N GLN A 197 -18.85 -5.89 -15.91
CA GLN A 197 -17.74 -4.96 -16.09
C GLN A 197 -16.58 -5.27 -15.16
N ASN A 198 -16.85 -5.60 -13.88
CA ASN A 198 -15.77 -6.02 -13.00
C ASN A 198 -15.08 -7.30 -13.50
N LEU A 199 -15.84 -8.27 -14.02
CA LEU A 199 -15.24 -9.50 -14.55
C LEU A 199 -14.37 -9.26 -15.79
N GLU A 200 -14.75 -8.32 -16.66
CA GLU A 200 -13.92 -7.92 -17.81
C GLU A 200 -12.60 -7.31 -17.35
N VAL A 201 -12.64 -6.39 -16.38
CA VAL A 201 -11.43 -5.79 -15.82
C VAL A 201 -10.54 -6.85 -15.16
N VAL A 202 -11.10 -7.69 -14.30
CA VAL A 202 -10.36 -8.77 -13.63
C VAL A 202 -9.77 -9.79 -14.60
N GLY A 203 -10.50 -10.13 -15.66
CA GLY A 203 -10.01 -10.99 -16.74
C GLY A 203 -8.81 -10.40 -17.48
N SER A 204 -8.64 -9.07 -17.46
CA SER A 204 -7.55 -8.37 -18.14
C SER A 204 -6.30 -8.14 -17.27
N ILE A 205 -6.36 -8.39 -15.96
CA ILE A 205 -5.22 -8.18 -15.05
C ILE A 205 -4.08 -9.15 -15.43
N PRO A 206 -2.85 -8.66 -15.70
CA PRO A 206 -1.69 -9.52 -15.86
C PRO A 206 -1.48 -10.37 -14.61
N LYS A 207 -1.42 -11.69 -14.76
CA LYS A 207 -1.40 -12.64 -13.62
C LYS A 207 -0.22 -12.43 -12.67
N GLU A 208 0.88 -11.87 -13.15
CA GLU A 208 2.08 -11.50 -12.38
C GLU A 208 1.89 -10.26 -11.49
N LEU A 209 0.82 -9.49 -11.68
CA LEU A 209 0.42 -8.34 -10.86
C LEU A 209 -0.83 -8.62 -10.02
N LEU A 210 -1.38 -9.82 -10.11
CA LEU A 210 -2.61 -10.21 -9.43
C LEU A 210 -2.33 -10.73 -8.01
N MET A 211 -3.15 -10.29 -7.06
CA MET A 211 -3.30 -10.87 -5.73
C MET A 211 -4.77 -11.16 -5.43
N ILE A 212 -5.04 -12.06 -4.48
CA ILE A 212 -6.41 -12.37 -4.05
C ILE A 212 -6.57 -12.22 -2.54
N GLU A 213 -7.77 -11.84 -2.15
CA GLU A 213 -8.17 -11.67 -0.76
C GLU A 213 -9.65 -12.03 -0.58
N THR A 214 -10.10 -12.14 0.66
CA THR A 214 -11.53 -12.34 0.95
C THR A 214 -12.22 -11.08 1.42
N ASP A 215 -11.48 -10.17 2.07
CA ASP A 215 -12.04 -9.06 2.85
C ASP A 215 -13.09 -9.54 3.88
N ALA A 216 -12.95 -10.80 4.34
CA ALA A 216 -13.87 -11.40 5.28
C ALA A 216 -13.95 -10.56 6.57
N PRO A 217 -15.13 -10.37 7.19
CA PRO A 217 -16.39 -11.07 6.94
C PRO A 217 -17.23 -10.52 5.78
N TRP A 218 -16.71 -9.55 5.03
CA TRP A 218 -17.39 -8.88 3.92
C TRP A 218 -17.16 -9.58 2.58
N CYS A 219 -17.65 -8.99 1.50
CA CYS A 219 -17.35 -9.38 0.12
C CYS A 219 -17.60 -10.85 -0.25
N GLN A 220 -18.55 -11.53 0.41
CA GLN A 220 -19.02 -12.86 -0.03
C GLN A 220 -19.52 -12.79 -1.48
N ILE A 221 -19.15 -13.78 -2.32
CA ILE A 221 -19.73 -13.94 -3.66
C ILE A 221 -21.17 -14.43 -3.50
N ARG A 222 -22.15 -13.59 -3.86
CA ARG A 222 -23.58 -13.88 -3.70
C ARG A 222 -24.18 -14.41 -5.00
N PRO A 223 -25.32 -15.14 -4.95
CA PRO A 223 -26.01 -15.62 -6.16
C PRO A 223 -26.33 -14.51 -7.17
N SER A 224 -26.59 -13.29 -6.71
CA SER A 224 -26.86 -12.12 -7.55
C SER A 224 -25.63 -11.54 -8.27
N HIS A 225 -24.42 -11.95 -7.92
CA HIS A 225 -23.20 -11.46 -8.55
C HIS A 225 -22.97 -12.16 -9.88
N ALA A 226 -22.41 -11.45 -10.87
CA ALA A 226 -22.07 -11.99 -12.18
C ALA A 226 -21.09 -13.18 -12.11
N SER A 227 -20.24 -13.21 -11.07
CA SER A 227 -19.26 -14.28 -10.81
C SER A 227 -19.85 -15.58 -10.27
N SER A 228 -21.08 -15.57 -9.74
CA SER A 228 -21.65 -16.70 -9.01
C SER A 228 -21.69 -18.00 -9.81
N LYS A 229 -21.86 -17.90 -11.13
CA LYS A 229 -21.87 -19.01 -12.09
C LYS A 229 -20.53 -19.75 -12.22
N TYR A 230 -19.41 -19.13 -11.83
CA TYR A 230 -18.09 -19.74 -11.89
C TYR A 230 -17.68 -20.42 -10.58
N VAL A 231 -18.42 -20.19 -9.48
CA VAL A 231 -18.12 -20.76 -8.16
C VAL A 231 -18.55 -22.22 -8.10
N LYS A 232 -17.58 -23.12 -7.92
CA LYS A 232 -17.76 -24.57 -7.82
C LYS A 232 -17.77 -25.04 -6.37
N THR A 233 -16.84 -24.55 -5.55
CA THR A 233 -16.71 -24.97 -4.15
C THR A 233 -17.81 -24.36 -3.30
N LYS A 234 -18.52 -25.20 -2.53
CA LYS A 234 -19.59 -24.80 -1.59
C LYS A 234 -19.25 -25.30 -0.19
N PHE A 235 -19.56 -24.47 0.80
CA PHE A 235 -19.44 -24.81 2.21
C PHE A 235 -20.83 -24.97 2.82
N VAL A 236 -20.92 -25.78 3.87
CA VAL A 236 -22.15 -25.88 4.66
C VAL A 236 -22.32 -24.58 5.44
N GLU A 237 -23.48 -23.93 5.28
CA GLU A 237 -23.82 -22.70 6.00
C GLU A 237 -25.02 -22.91 6.92
N LYS A 238 -25.01 -22.27 8.09
CA LYS A 238 -26.13 -22.20 9.04
C LYS A 238 -26.43 -20.75 9.42
N PRO A 239 -27.68 -20.40 9.76
CA PRO A 239 -27.96 -19.13 10.43
C PRO A 239 -27.14 -19.02 11.72
N LYS A 240 -26.74 -17.80 12.10
CA LYS A 240 -25.92 -17.55 13.31
C LYS A 240 -26.54 -18.09 14.60
N GLU A 241 -27.88 -18.11 14.68
CA GLU A 241 -28.64 -18.64 15.83
C GLU A 241 -28.63 -20.17 15.91
N LYS A 242 -28.21 -20.84 14.83
CA LYS A 242 -28.09 -22.31 14.71
C LYS A 242 -26.66 -22.71 14.33
N TRP A 243 -25.69 -21.91 14.76
CA TRP A 243 -24.27 -22.14 14.49
C TRP A 243 -23.83 -23.54 14.97
N GLN A 244 -22.95 -24.16 14.20
CA GLN A 244 -22.34 -25.46 14.48
C GLN A 244 -20.85 -25.38 14.10
N PRO A 245 -19.92 -26.02 14.83
CA PRO A 245 -18.49 -25.94 14.57
C PRO A 245 -18.07 -26.28 13.13
N GLU A 246 -18.79 -27.19 12.49
CA GLU A 246 -18.49 -27.69 11.15
C GLU A 246 -19.04 -26.80 10.03
N ALA A 247 -19.88 -25.80 10.34
CA ALA A 247 -20.56 -24.95 9.38
C ALA A 247 -20.09 -23.50 9.44
N MET A 248 -20.12 -22.82 8.30
CA MET A 248 -19.97 -21.36 8.23
C MET A 248 -21.26 -20.67 8.68
N VAL A 249 -21.14 -19.42 9.12
CA VAL A 249 -22.31 -18.57 9.37
C VAL A 249 -22.80 -17.96 8.07
N LYS A 250 -24.08 -18.19 7.75
CA LYS A 250 -24.72 -17.64 6.55
C LYS A 250 -24.60 -16.11 6.53
N GLY A 251 -23.98 -15.59 5.48
CA GLY A 251 -23.80 -14.15 5.27
C GLY A 251 -22.56 -13.54 5.95
N ARG A 252 -21.78 -14.33 6.70
CA ARG A 252 -20.44 -13.96 7.17
C ARG A 252 -19.43 -14.64 6.24
N ASN A 253 -18.69 -13.87 5.46
CA ASN A 253 -17.62 -14.44 4.64
C ASN A 253 -16.48 -14.96 5.54
N GLU A 254 -15.65 -15.86 5.01
CA GLU A 254 -14.51 -16.43 5.74
C GLU A 254 -13.29 -16.54 4.82
N PRO A 255 -12.04 -16.55 5.35
CA PRO A 255 -10.84 -16.74 4.56
C PRO A 255 -10.85 -18.02 3.70
N ALA A 256 -11.56 -19.06 4.13
CA ALA A 256 -11.72 -20.28 3.34
C ALA A 256 -12.45 -20.06 2.00
N ASN A 257 -13.25 -19.00 1.86
CA ASN A 257 -13.92 -18.65 0.61
C ASN A 257 -12.97 -18.04 -0.44
N ILE A 258 -11.68 -17.86 -0.14
CA ILE A 258 -10.70 -17.42 -1.14
C ILE A 258 -10.63 -18.36 -2.35
N ILE A 259 -10.93 -19.65 -2.16
CA ILE A 259 -11.00 -20.63 -3.24
C ILE A 259 -12.07 -20.25 -4.27
N GLN A 260 -13.16 -19.62 -3.85
CA GLN A 260 -14.23 -19.17 -4.74
C GLN A 260 -13.77 -17.97 -5.58
N VAL A 261 -12.97 -17.06 -5.01
CA VAL A 261 -12.34 -15.97 -5.77
C VAL A 261 -11.39 -16.54 -6.83
N LEU A 262 -10.53 -17.50 -6.43
CA LEU A 262 -9.60 -18.16 -7.34
C LEU A 262 -10.31 -18.92 -8.48
N GLU A 263 -11.40 -19.64 -8.19
CA GLU A 263 -12.22 -20.33 -9.18
C GLU A 263 -12.76 -19.37 -10.24
N VAL A 264 -13.27 -18.21 -9.82
CA VAL A 264 -13.78 -17.19 -10.73
C VAL A 264 -12.66 -16.69 -11.64
N ILE A 265 -11.53 -16.27 -11.08
CA ILE A 265 -10.42 -15.71 -11.88
C ILE A 265 -9.83 -16.76 -12.82
N SER A 266 -9.70 -18.01 -12.37
CA SER A 266 -9.25 -19.14 -13.21
C SER A 266 -10.14 -19.29 -14.45
N GLN A 267 -11.46 -19.17 -14.31
CA GLN A 267 -12.38 -19.20 -15.45
C GLN A 267 -12.24 -17.97 -16.34
N LEU A 268 -12.10 -16.77 -15.79
CA LEU A 268 -11.96 -15.54 -16.56
C LEU A 268 -10.67 -15.51 -17.40
N GLN A 269 -9.56 -16.02 -16.86
CA GLN A 269 -8.26 -16.01 -17.53
C GLN A 269 -7.93 -17.30 -18.29
N ASN A 270 -8.87 -18.26 -18.33
CA ASN A 270 -8.68 -19.59 -18.91
C ASN A 270 -7.36 -20.25 -18.46
N GLN A 271 -7.06 -20.17 -17.16
CA GLN A 271 -5.88 -20.78 -16.54
C GLN A 271 -6.31 -21.97 -15.67
N LYS A 272 -5.45 -22.99 -15.56
CA LYS A 272 -5.65 -24.05 -14.56
C LYS A 272 -5.57 -23.44 -13.16
N LEU A 273 -6.43 -23.93 -12.27
CA LEU A 273 -6.61 -23.37 -10.93
C LEU A 273 -5.32 -23.42 -10.12
N GLU A 274 -4.62 -24.55 -10.17
CA GLU A 274 -3.37 -24.79 -9.43
C GLU A 274 -2.22 -23.91 -9.95
N ASP A 275 -2.09 -23.77 -11.27
CA ASP A 275 -1.06 -22.94 -11.90
C ASP A 275 -1.28 -21.47 -11.52
N LEU A 276 -2.52 -21.00 -11.61
CA LEU A 276 -2.88 -19.63 -11.21
C LEU A 276 -2.65 -19.40 -9.71
N ALA A 277 -3.01 -20.36 -8.86
CA ALA A 277 -2.77 -20.29 -7.43
C ALA A 277 -1.28 -20.14 -7.11
N GLN A 278 -0.40 -20.88 -7.81
CA GLN A 278 1.05 -20.79 -7.61
C GLN A 278 1.60 -19.42 -8.01
N VAL A 279 1.16 -18.86 -9.15
CA VAL A 279 1.58 -17.51 -9.58
C VAL A 279 1.14 -16.47 -8.57
N ILE A 280 -0.15 -16.45 -8.20
CA ILE A 280 -0.69 -15.48 -7.23
C ILE A 280 0.01 -15.62 -5.88
N TYR A 281 0.24 -16.86 -5.41
CA TYR A 281 0.96 -17.10 -4.17
C TYR A 281 2.39 -16.54 -4.23
N LYS A 282 3.10 -16.77 -5.34
CA LYS A 282 4.45 -16.23 -5.56
C LYS A 282 4.44 -14.70 -5.53
N ASN A 283 3.48 -14.05 -6.18
CA ASN A 283 3.33 -12.60 -6.17
C ASN A 283 3.19 -12.07 -4.74
N SER A 284 2.26 -12.62 -3.95
CA SER A 284 2.05 -12.20 -2.57
C SER A 284 3.27 -12.46 -1.68
N LYS A 285 3.95 -13.59 -1.85
CA LYS A 285 5.20 -13.88 -1.12
C LYS A 285 6.31 -12.89 -1.48
N GLN A 286 6.46 -12.54 -2.76
CA GLN A 286 7.48 -11.58 -3.20
C GLN A 286 7.28 -10.20 -2.57
N VAL A 287 6.03 -9.76 -2.42
CA VAL A 287 5.71 -8.45 -1.85
C VAL A 287 5.81 -8.45 -0.32
N PHE A 288 5.12 -9.37 0.36
CA PHE A 288 4.98 -9.31 1.83
C PHE A 288 6.01 -10.13 2.60
N PHE A 289 6.70 -11.07 1.94
CA PHE A 289 7.67 -11.98 2.55
C PHE A 289 8.92 -12.18 1.68
N PRO A 290 9.60 -11.09 1.28
CA PRO A 290 10.75 -11.21 0.40
C PRO A 290 11.85 -12.03 1.12
N GLN A 291 12.39 -13.06 0.44
CA GLN A 291 13.38 -14.00 1.01
C GLN A 291 14.68 -13.33 1.44
N HIS A 292 14.98 -12.19 0.82
CA HIS A 292 15.85 -11.20 1.42
C HIS A 292 14.93 -10.12 1.96
N PRO A 293 14.99 -9.79 3.27
CA PRO A 293 14.49 -8.49 3.70
C PRO A 293 15.07 -7.47 2.72
N ILE A 294 14.33 -6.43 2.36
CA ILE A 294 15.00 -5.22 1.87
C ILE A 294 15.92 -4.85 3.03
N ASN A 295 17.18 -5.24 2.89
CA ASN A 295 18.09 -5.30 4.01
C ASN A 295 18.16 -3.85 4.50
N GLN A 296 18.05 -3.63 5.80
CA GLN A 296 18.40 -2.31 6.33
C GLN A 296 19.82 -1.96 5.89
N GLU A 297 20.71 -2.94 5.66
CA GLU A 297 22.00 -2.76 4.98
C GLU A 297 21.92 -2.28 3.52
N GLN A 298 20.87 -2.59 2.75
CA GLN A 298 20.70 -2.02 1.40
C GLN A 298 20.19 -0.58 1.44
N ARG A 299 19.34 -0.23 2.42
CA ARG A 299 18.97 1.18 2.70
C ARG A 299 20.13 1.97 3.31
N SER A 300 20.90 1.37 4.21
CA SER A 300 22.16 1.91 4.71
C SER A 300 23.19 2.01 3.60
N SER A 301 23.27 1.06 2.66
CA SER A 301 24.15 1.16 1.49
C SER A 301 23.68 2.23 0.50
N ALA A 302 22.37 2.43 0.36
CA ALA A 302 21.80 3.49 -0.48
C ALA A 302 22.00 4.88 0.14
N ILE A 303 22.06 4.98 1.46
CA ILE A 303 22.42 6.18 2.23
C ILE A 303 23.95 6.35 2.28
N GLU A 304 24.75 5.28 2.35
CA GLU A 304 26.22 5.28 2.22
C GLU A 304 26.68 5.57 0.79
N GLN A 305 25.81 5.38 -0.21
CA GLN A 305 26.03 5.81 -1.58
C GLN A 305 25.70 7.30 -1.80
N LEU A 306 24.92 7.95 -0.92
CA LEU A 306 24.68 9.38 -1.05
C LEU A 306 25.97 10.12 -0.74
N LYS A 307 26.47 10.87 -1.73
CA LYS A 307 27.57 11.80 -1.52
C LYS A 307 26.99 13.16 -1.19
N CYS A 308 27.56 13.79 -0.16
CA CYS A 308 27.32 15.19 0.12
C CYS A 308 28.00 16.03 -0.98
N VAL A 309 27.19 16.69 -1.81
CA VAL A 309 27.67 17.61 -2.83
C VAL A 309 27.31 19.03 -2.44
N THR A 310 28.29 19.92 -2.53
CA THR A 310 28.07 21.36 -2.35
C THR A 310 28.10 22.03 -3.72
N LEU A 311 26.98 22.61 -4.13
CA LEU A 311 26.93 23.48 -5.30
C LEU A 311 27.17 24.92 -4.86
N SER A 312 28.03 25.63 -5.59
CA SER A 312 28.41 27.01 -5.28
C SER A 312 28.13 27.96 -6.44
N TRP A 313 27.64 29.15 -6.13
CA TRP A 313 27.51 30.26 -7.07
C TRP A 313 28.30 31.46 -6.55
N LYS A 314 29.19 32.04 -7.37
CA LYS A 314 30.16 33.06 -6.95
C LYS A 314 30.05 34.38 -7.73
N PHE A 315 29.00 34.55 -8.54
CA PHE A 315 28.88 35.68 -9.46
C PHE A 315 27.90 36.77 -8.97
N GLY A 316 27.65 36.82 -7.66
CA GLY A 316 26.71 37.79 -7.06
C GLY A 316 25.24 37.43 -7.24
N GLY A 317 24.36 38.39 -6.95
CA GLY A 317 22.90 38.24 -6.92
C GLY A 317 22.32 38.55 -5.54
N GLU A 318 21.06 39.02 -5.49
CA GLU A 318 20.32 39.26 -4.25
C GLU A 318 19.63 37.98 -3.77
N GLU A 319 19.10 37.19 -4.69
CA GLU A 319 18.48 35.90 -4.44
C GLU A 319 18.97 34.84 -5.42
N VAL A 320 19.51 33.74 -4.87
CA VAL A 320 20.01 32.64 -5.68
C VAL A 320 19.31 31.34 -5.31
N PHE A 321 18.83 30.65 -6.34
CA PHE A 321 18.27 29.32 -6.27
C PHE A 321 19.05 28.38 -7.18
N VAL A 322 18.92 27.09 -6.92
CA VAL A 322 19.42 26.02 -7.79
C VAL A 322 18.30 25.02 -8.04
N ALA A 323 18.27 24.44 -9.23
CA ALA A 323 17.33 23.40 -9.62
C ALA A 323 18.03 22.39 -10.52
N GLY A 324 17.65 21.11 -10.42
CA GLY A 324 18.28 20.07 -11.22
C GLY A 324 17.41 18.84 -11.45
N SER A 325 17.94 17.89 -12.22
CA SER A 325 17.23 16.68 -12.60
C SER A 325 16.87 15.79 -11.41
N TRP A 326 17.64 15.86 -10.31
CA TRP A 326 17.39 15.06 -9.09
C TRP A 326 16.09 15.42 -8.36
N ASN A 327 15.59 16.65 -8.51
CA ASN A 327 14.38 17.13 -7.85
C ASN A 327 13.32 17.62 -8.85
N ASN A 328 13.39 17.11 -10.10
CA ASN A 328 12.50 17.50 -11.20
C ASN A 328 12.43 19.03 -11.40
N TRP A 329 13.58 19.69 -11.39
CA TRP A 329 13.73 21.14 -11.61
C TRP A 329 13.00 22.03 -10.58
N LYS A 330 12.70 21.49 -9.38
CA LYS A 330 12.18 22.30 -8.27
C LYS A 330 13.24 23.30 -7.79
N LYS A 331 12.85 24.57 -7.66
CA LYS A 331 13.73 25.65 -7.19
C LYS A 331 14.04 25.50 -5.71
N GLU A 332 15.32 25.44 -5.35
CA GLU A 332 15.79 25.41 -3.97
C GLU A 332 16.66 26.63 -3.66
N ARG A 333 16.28 27.37 -2.62
CA ARG A 333 17.02 28.57 -2.19
C ARG A 333 18.40 28.17 -1.68
N MET A 334 19.42 28.87 -2.17
CA MET A 334 20.80 28.77 -1.72
C MET A 334 21.06 29.69 -0.52
N GLU A 335 22.05 29.35 0.28
CA GLU A 335 22.47 30.10 1.47
C GLU A 335 23.61 31.05 1.12
N ARG A 336 23.48 32.34 1.47
CA ARG A 336 24.53 33.33 1.31
C ARG A 336 25.60 33.12 2.39
N LYS A 337 26.85 32.96 1.98
CA LYS A 337 27.97 32.65 2.89
C LYS A 337 28.80 33.85 3.32
N ASP A 338 28.85 34.90 2.52
CA ASP A 338 29.65 36.07 2.84
C ASP A 338 29.09 37.37 2.24
N SER A 339 29.71 38.48 2.63
CA SER A 339 29.42 39.81 2.11
C SER A 339 29.67 39.91 0.59
N ASN A 340 30.52 39.04 0.03
CA ASN A 340 30.84 39.00 -1.39
C ASN A 340 29.79 38.24 -2.24
N ALA A 341 28.65 37.87 -1.63
CA ALA A 341 27.54 37.20 -2.30
C ALA A 341 27.94 35.87 -2.94
N ASN A 342 28.77 35.10 -2.24
CA ASN A 342 28.96 33.69 -2.51
C ASN A 342 27.79 32.89 -1.92
N TRP A 343 27.23 31.98 -2.72
CA TRP A 343 26.07 31.18 -2.36
C TRP A 343 26.41 29.71 -2.38
N LEU A 344 25.89 28.94 -1.43
CA LEU A 344 26.10 27.51 -1.32
C LEU A 344 24.78 26.78 -1.08
N LYS A 345 24.69 25.55 -1.58
CA LYS A 345 23.65 24.61 -1.19
C LYS A 345 24.21 23.20 -1.18
N GLN A 346 23.89 22.46 -0.12
CA GLN A 346 24.30 21.08 0.03
C GLN A 346 23.15 20.15 -0.35
N PHE A 347 23.49 19.10 -1.10
CA PHE A 347 22.59 18.02 -1.48
C PHE A 347 23.19 16.68 -1.09
N GLN A 348 22.32 15.72 -0.77
CA GLN A 348 22.69 14.32 -0.63
C GLN A 348 22.18 13.59 -1.87
N LEU A 349 23.08 13.20 -2.77
CA LEU A 349 22.76 12.66 -4.08
C LEU A 349 23.51 11.35 -4.32
N LYS A 350 22.91 10.43 -5.07
CA LYS A 350 23.54 9.16 -5.44
C LYS A 350 24.66 9.41 -6.48
N PRO A 351 25.62 8.49 -6.66
CA PRO A 351 26.59 8.59 -7.74
C PRO A 351 25.86 8.55 -9.08
N GLY A 352 26.27 9.39 -10.01
CA GLY A 352 25.56 9.54 -11.28
C GLY A 352 25.77 10.90 -11.93
N GLU A 353 25.09 11.07 -13.06
CA GLU A 353 25.12 12.30 -13.84
C GLU A 353 23.81 13.06 -13.65
N TYR A 354 23.92 14.33 -13.28
CA TYR A 354 22.78 15.21 -13.03
C TYR A 354 22.90 16.51 -13.80
N LEU A 355 21.78 16.98 -14.35
CA LEU A 355 21.71 18.30 -14.97
C LEU A 355 21.27 19.32 -13.94
N TYR A 356 21.85 20.51 -13.95
CA TYR A 356 21.43 21.59 -13.06
C TYR A 356 21.65 22.98 -13.64
N LYS A 357 20.93 23.94 -13.03
CA LYS A 357 21.00 25.38 -13.30
C LYS A 357 20.80 26.19 -12.05
N PHE A 358 21.21 27.44 -12.14
CA PHE A 358 20.92 28.47 -11.16
C PHE A 358 19.77 29.35 -11.62
N ILE A 359 19.10 29.96 -10.65
CA ILE A 359 18.18 31.07 -10.88
C ILE A 359 18.70 32.21 -10.01
N VAL A 360 19.16 33.28 -10.63
CA VAL A 360 19.72 34.47 -9.96
C VAL A 360 18.80 35.63 -10.25
N ASP A 361 18.24 36.23 -9.19
CA ASP A 361 17.31 37.36 -9.29
C ASP A 361 16.16 37.11 -10.29
N GLY A 362 15.66 35.88 -10.30
CA GLY A 362 14.56 35.44 -11.15
C GLY A 362 14.95 34.94 -12.55
N VAL A 363 16.22 35.07 -12.96
CA VAL A 363 16.70 34.68 -14.29
C VAL A 363 17.42 33.33 -14.24
N TRP A 364 17.01 32.41 -15.11
CA TRP A 364 17.71 31.14 -15.29
C TRP A 364 19.09 31.35 -15.89
N THR A 365 20.10 30.79 -15.25
CA THR A 365 21.49 30.90 -15.67
C THR A 365 22.24 29.61 -15.35
N PHE A 366 23.48 29.52 -15.82
CA PHE A 366 24.38 28.41 -15.55
C PHE A 366 25.77 28.97 -15.24
N ASP A 367 26.58 28.18 -14.54
CA ASP A 367 27.95 28.55 -14.22
C ASP A 367 28.87 28.09 -15.36
N ALA A 368 29.28 29.02 -16.21
CA ALA A 368 30.17 28.74 -17.34
C ALA A 368 31.57 28.25 -16.92
N SER A 369 31.96 28.40 -15.65
CA SER A 369 33.25 27.92 -15.13
C SER A 369 33.25 26.44 -14.76
N GLN A 370 32.08 25.77 -14.77
CA GLN A 370 31.99 24.36 -14.42
C GLN A 370 32.59 23.45 -15.50
N PRO A 371 33.29 22.38 -15.10
CA PRO A 371 34.06 21.54 -16.02
C PRO A 371 33.20 20.69 -16.97
N HIS A 372 31.93 20.45 -16.64
CA HIS A 372 31.01 19.65 -17.45
C HIS A 372 29.71 20.41 -17.73
N GLN A 373 29.34 20.48 -19.00
CA GLN A 373 28.18 21.21 -19.51
C GLN A 373 27.57 20.45 -20.69
N THR A 374 26.27 20.64 -20.92
CA THR A 374 25.61 20.09 -22.10
C THR A 374 26.11 20.78 -23.38
N GLN A 375 26.08 20.07 -24.52
CA GLN A 375 26.60 20.58 -25.80
C GLN A 375 25.88 21.84 -26.32
N ASP A 376 24.65 22.06 -25.87
CA ASP A 376 23.85 23.25 -26.14
C ASP A 376 24.19 24.43 -25.21
N HIS A 377 25.18 24.28 -24.31
CA HIS A 377 25.58 25.23 -23.27
C HIS A 377 24.42 25.72 -22.40
N TRP A 378 23.38 24.89 -22.26
CA TRP A 378 22.20 25.29 -21.52
C TRP A 378 22.31 24.86 -20.06
N ASN A 379 22.82 23.66 -19.75
CA ASN A 379 22.85 23.14 -18.38
C ASN A 379 24.28 22.82 -17.93
N ASN A 380 24.55 22.98 -16.63
CA ASN A 380 25.70 22.37 -16.00
C ASN A 380 25.45 20.88 -15.77
N ILE A 381 26.52 20.09 -15.79
CA ILE A 381 26.50 18.66 -15.48
C ILE A 381 27.25 18.43 -14.17
N LEU A 382 26.56 17.86 -13.20
CA LEU A 382 27.12 17.41 -11.94
C LEU A 382 27.39 15.90 -12.03
N LEU A 383 28.65 15.51 -11.92
CA LEU A 383 29.10 14.13 -11.84
C LEU A 383 29.47 13.80 -10.39
N ILE A 384 28.89 12.73 -9.84
CA ILE A 384 29.02 12.35 -8.42
C ILE A 384 29.69 10.99 -8.28
#